data_AF-R5CXP9-F1
#
_entry.id   AF-R5CXP9-F1
#
_cell.length_a   1.000
_cell.length_b   1.000
_cell.length_c   1.000
_cell.angle_alpha   90.00
_cell.angle_beta   90.00
_cell.angle_gamma   90.00
#
_symmetry.space_group_name_H-M   'P 1'
#
loop_
_entity.id
_entity.type
_entity.pdbx_description
1 polymer ?
#
loop_
_entity_poly.entity_id
_entity_poly.type
_entity_poly.pdbx_seq_one_letter_code
_entity_poly.pdbx_strand_id
1 'polypeptide(L)'
;MKRIKRISAILVLCTLLCLPELHAQISKSPVDTIPFELGADNRLYVTVYINGQDDRPLRFLLDTGATDVVLNSNSPRTEGLAAFTGSVENNSANSVETLLDTGATDVVLNSNSPRTEGLASFTGSVENNSANSVETIPSTEPSQVVRMGSRAISGLKLVAIPYPPDAWDGVLGLSYLRNFDVRIDYRRKSIFLYELGDGQKAASDKAVRLKMDYRLGDPGESGVPVVPVGVRVGGVDYSYSLSA
;
A
#
# COMPACT_ATOMS: atom_id res chain seq x y z
N MET A 1 29.22 58.85 -45.31
CA MET A 1 29.24 57.39 -45.06
C MET A 1 29.16 57.14 -43.56
N LYS A 2 27.97 56.86 -43.01
CA LYS A 2 27.74 56.61 -41.57
C LYS A 2 27.70 55.10 -41.32
N ARG A 3 28.67 54.58 -40.55
CA ARG A 3 28.72 53.18 -40.09
C ARG A 3 27.51 52.90 -39.18
N ILE A 4 26.65 51.98 -39.60
CA ILE A 4 25.50 51.49 -38.85
C ILE A 4 26.01 50.70 -37.63
N LYS A 5 25.58 51.11 -36.43
CA LYS A 5 25.86 50.45 -35.15
C LYS A 5 25.24 49.04 -35.13
N ARG A 6 25.99 48.01 -35.53
CA ARG A 6 25.60 46.59 -35.45
C ARG A 6 26.00 45.92 -34.12
N ILE A 7 25.92 46.64 -33.00
CA ILE A 7 26.39 46.12 -31.70
C ILE A 7 25.24 45.81 -30.71
N SER A 8 24.00 46.29 -30.95
CA SER A 8 22.90 46.08 -29.99
C SER A 8 21.98 44.88 -30.25
N ALA A 9 22.05 44.21 -31.41
CA ALA A 9 21.12 43.11 -31.71
C ALA A 9 21.61 41.72 -31.27
N ILE A 10 22.93 41.50 -31.21
CA ILE A 10 23.51 40.19 -30.87
C ILE A 10 23.51 39.93 -29.36
N LEU A 11 23.68 40.99 -28.54
CA LEU A 11 23.72 40.84 -27.09
C LEU A 11 22.33 40.51 -26.49
N VAL A 12 21.25 41.03 -27.08
CA VAL A 12 19.87 40.76 -26.63
C VAL A 12 19.41 39.34 -27.00
N LEU A 13 19.90 38.80 -28.13
CA LEU A 13 19.59 37.43 -28.55
C LEU A 13 20.34 36.38 -27.69
N CYS A 14 21.57 36.68 -27.25
CA CYS A 14 22.30 35.79 -26.35
C CYS A 14 21.74 35.77 -24.92
N THR A 15 21.13 36.85 -24.44
CA THR A 15 20.50 36.86 -23.09
C THR A 15 19.17 36.10 -23.05
N LEU A 16 18.44 35.97 -24.16
CA LEU A 16 17.21 35.14 -24.21
C LEU A 16 17.49 33.63 -24.26
N LEU A 17 18.68 33.22 -24.72
CA LEU A 17 19.09 31.80 -24.81
C LEU A 17 19.76 31.28 -23.53
N CYS A 18 19.85 32.11 -22.49
CA CYS A 18 20.46 31.77 -21.20
C CYS A 18 19.44 31.81 -20.04
N LEU A 19 18.16 31.54 -20.34
CA LEU A 19 17.26 31.07 -19.31
C LEU A 19 17.71 29.64 -18.97
N PRO A 20 18.26 29.37 -17.76
CA PRO A 20 18.29 27.99 -17.32
C PRO A 20 16.83 27.53 -17.34
N GLU A 21 16.55 26.45 -18.07
CA GLU A 21 15.29 25.75 -17.98
C GLU A 21 15.13 25.34 -16.52
N LEU A 22 14.47 26.20 -15.75
CA LEU A 22 13.99 25.89 -14.43
C LEU A 22 12.89 24.86 -14.67
N HIS A 23 13.31 23.61 -14.82
CA HIS A 23 12.44 22.46 -14.72
C HIS A 23 11.95 22.45 -13.28
N ALA A 24 10.95 23.30 -13.00
CA ALA A 24 10.08 23.09 -11.87
C ALA A 24 9.50 21.71 -12.11
N GLN A 25 10.04 20.69 -11.42
CA GLN A 25 9.31 19.45 -11.26
C GLN A 25 8.02 19.84 -10.56
N ILE A 26 6.94 19.95 -11.33
CA ILE A 26 5.60 20.14 -10.79
C ILE A 26 5.31 18.84 -10.04
N SER A 27 5.61 18.83 -8.75
CA SER A 27 5.26 17.72 -7.88
C SER A 27 3.74 17.58 -7.95
N LYS A 28 3.28 16.46 -8.49
CA LYS A 28 1.85 16.19 -8.62
C LYS A 28 1.20 16.25 -7.24
N SER A 29 0.09 16.98 -7.14
CA SER A 29 -0.70 17.01 -5.91
C SER A 29 -1.44 15.68 -5.76
N PRO A 30 -1.61 15.20 -4.52
CA PRO A 30 -2.40 14.01 -4.28
C PRO A 30 -3.85 14.24 -4.70
N VAL A 31 -4.50 13.20 -5.22
CA VAL A 31 -5.94 13.21 -5.47
C VAL A 31 -6.71 13.17 -4.15
N ASP A 32 -6.13 12.61 -3.09
CA ASP A 32 -6.70 12.69 -1.76
C ASP A 32 -5.62 12.57 -0.67
N THR A 33 -5.91 13.11 0.50
CA THR A 33 -5.08 12.97 1.70
C THR A 33 -5.93 12.40 2.83
N ILE A 34 -5.68 11.14 3.16
CA ILE A 34 -6.44 10.39 4.15
C ILE A 34 -5.72 10.49 5.50
N PRO A 35 -6.32 11.07 6.54
CA PRO A 35 -5.77 10.96 7.88
C PRO A 35 -5.90 9.52 8.37
N PHE A 36 -4.92 9.05 9.15
CA PHE A 36 -4.99 7.75 9.79
C PHE A 36 -4.74 7.85 11.30
N GLU A 37 -5.33 6.90 12.03
CA GLU A 37 -5.03 6.65 13.43
C GLU A 37 -3.90 5.62 13.51
N LEU A 38 -2.85 5.90 14.28
CA LEU A 38 -1.88 4.89 14.68
C LEU A 38 -2.33 4.34 16.03
N GLY A 39 -2.80 3.09 16.05
CA GLY A 39 -3.30 2.44 17.25
C GLY A 39 -2.20 2.22 18.30
N ALA A 40 -2.59 1.92 19.54
CA ALA A 40 -1.65 1.54 20.60
C ALA A 40 -0.91 0.23 20.29
N ASP A 41 -1.45 -0.57 19.37
CA ASP A 41 -0.87 -1.77 18.80
C ASP A 41 0.01 -1.49 17.58
N ASN A 42 0.36 -0.22 17.30
CA ASN A 42 1.20 0.23 16.18
C ASN A 42 0.62 -0.04 14.79
N ARG A 43 -0.67 -0.36 14.67
CA ARG A 43 -1.35 -0.57 13.40
C ARG A 43 -2.00 0.70 12.86
N LEU A 44 -2.12 0.78 11.53
CA LEU A 44 -2.70 1.93 10.85
C LEU A 44 -4.18 1.70 10.62
N TYR A 45 -5.00 2.62 11.11
CA TYR A 45 -6.44 2.56 10.97
C TYR A 45 -6.95 3.74 10.16
N VAL A 46 -7.84 3.44 9.21
CA VAL A 46 -8.49 4.41 8.33
C VAL A 46 -10.00 4.30 8.45
N THR A 47 -10.70 5.40 8.17
CA THR A 47 -12.15 5.39 8.08
C THR A 47 -12.59 4.99 6.68
N VAL A 48 -13.45 3.98 6.61
CA VAL A 48 -14.00 3.41 5.38
C VAL A 48 -15.52 3.40 5.44
N TYR A 49 -16.16 3.48 4.27
CA TYR A 49 -17.60 3.39 4.09
C TYR A 49 -17.90 2.38 2.99
N ILE A 50 -19.02 1.66 3.13
CA ILE A 50 -19.36 0.55 2.24
C ILE A 50 -20.74 0.79 1.66
N ASN A 51 -20.87 0.56 0.34
CA ASN A 51 -22.14 0.57 -0.39
C ASN A 51 -22.99 1.82 -0.15
N GLY A 52 -22.33 2.99 -0.05
CA GLY A 52 -22.99 4.29 0.10
C GLY A 52 -23.55 4.58 1.50
N GLN A 53 -23.24 3.76 2.51
CA GLN A 53 -23.62 3.98 3.91
C GLN A 53 -22.72 5.03 4.56
N ASP A 54 -22.82 6.27 4.09
CA ASP A 54 -21.93 7.38 4.45
C ASP A 54 -22.13 7.88 5.90
N ASP A 55 -23.24 7.53 6.54
CA ASP A 55 -23.55 7.79 7.95
C ASP A 55 -22.95 6.73 8.90
N ARG A 56 -22.39 5.65 8.34
CA ARG A 56 -21.79 4.55 9.09
C ARG A 56 -20.28 4.46 8.80
N PRO A 57 -19.45 5.35 9.39
CA PRO A 57 -18.00 5.21 9.29
C PRO A 57 -17.59 3.87 9.88
N LEU A 58 -16.61 3.19 9.29
CA LEU A 58 -16.04 1.93 9.77
C LEU A 58 -14.54 2.09 9.96
N ARG A 59 -13.98 1.48 11.01
CA ARG A 59 -12.56 1.52 11.33
C ARG A 59 -11.90 0.31 10.70
N PHE A 60 -11.11 0.53 9.65
CA PHE A 60 -10.43 -0.51 8.90
C PHE A 60 -8.93 -0.50 9.21
N LEU A 61 -8.36 -1.68 9.45
CA LEU A 61 -6.91 -1.88 9.42
C LEU A 61 -6.43 -1.70 7.98
N LEU A 62 -5.40 -0.89 7.75
CA LEU A 62 -4.68 -0.88 6.48
C LEU A 62 -3.68 -2.03 6.47
N ASP A 63 -3.80 -2.94 5.51
CA ASP A 63 -3.00 -4.16 5.46
C ASP A 63 -2.62 -4.46 4.01
N THR A 64 -1.35 -4.24 3.68
CA THR A 64 -0.81 -4.55 2.34
C THR A 64 -0.55 -6.03 2.15
N GLY A 65 -0.43 -6.82 3.23
CA GLY A 65 -0.34 -8.28 3.16
C GLY A 65 -1.69 -8.95 2.84
N ALA A 66 -2.81 -8.25 3.00
CA ALA A 66 -4.13 -8.73 2.60
C ALA A 66 -4.42 -8.49 1.11
N THR A 67 -4.77 -9.55 0.36
CA THR A 67 -5.15 -9.43 -1.07
C THR A 67 -6.50 -8.74 -1.26
N ASP A 68 -7.52 -9.18 -0.52
CA ASP A 68 -8.90 -8.72 -0.63
C ASP A 68 -9.27 -7.74 0.51
N VAL A 69 -10.39 -7.02 0.35
CA VAL A 69 -10.96 -6.26 1.46
C VAL A 69 -11.73 -7.24 2.36
N VAL A 70 -11.41 -7.24 3.65
CA VAL A 70 -12.04 -8.11 4.65
C VAL A 70 -13.07 -7.34 5.44
N LEU A 71 -14.24 -7.95 5.64
CA LEU A 71 -15.24 -7.51 6.60
C LEU A 71 -15.19 -8.38 7.86
N ASN A 72 -15.17 -7.74 9.03
CA ASN A 72 -15.32 -8.43 10.29
C ASN A 72 -16.78 -8.88 10.44
N SER A 73 -17.05 -10.17 10.29
CA SER A 73 -18.42 -10.71 10.38
C SER A 73 -18.99 -10.71 11.80
N ASN A 74 -18.15 -10.55 12.82
CA ASN A 74 -18.60 -10.40 14.21
C ASN A 74 -18.80 -8.93 14.61
N SER A 75 -18.37 -7.96 13.81
CA SER A 75 -18.62 -6.56 14.13
C SER A 75 -20.11 -6.25 13.94
N PRO A 76 -20.83 -5.75 14.95
CA PRO A 76 -22.24 -5.37 14.80
C PRO A 76 -22.43 -4.21 13.81
N ARG A 77 -21.36 -3.48 13.48
CA ARG A 77 -21.42 -2.34 12.54
C ARG A 77 -21.37 -2.79 11.09
N THR A 78 -20.93 -4.02 10.81
CA THR A 78 -20.86 -4.59 9.46
C THR A 78 -22.15 -5.30 9.05
N GLU A 79 -23.09 -5.45 9.99
CA GLU A 79 -24.37 -6.10 9.74
C GLU A 79 -25.16 -5.40 8.63
N GLY A 80 -25.62 -6.20 7.66
CA GLY A 80 -26.44 -5.74 6.53
C GLY A 80 -25.70 -4.91 5.48
N LEU A 81 -24.36 -4.76 5.57
CA LEU A 81 -23.60 -3.97 4.60
C LEU A 81 -23.41 -4.65 3.25
N ALA A 82 -23.33 -5.98 3.21
CA ALA A 82 -23.12 -6.75 1.99
C ALA A 82 -23.76 -8.15 2.09
N ALA A 83 -24.06 -8.74 0.94
CA ALA A 83 -24.55 -10.12 0.84
C ALA A 83 -23.40 -11.06 0.46
N PHE A 84 -23.14 -12.05 1.31
CA PHE A 84 -22.11 -13.06 1.10
C PHE A 84 -22.72 -14.28 0.41
N THR A 85 -22.69 -14.29 -0.91
CA THR A 85 -23.33 -15.29 -1.78
C THR A 85 -22.40 -16.40 -2.23
N GLY A 86 -21.09 -16.22 -2.05
CA GLY A 86 -20.04 -17.16 -2.43
C GLY A 86 -19.11 -17.51 -1.27
N SER A 87 -18.03 -18.19 -1.62
CA SER A 87 -16.95 -18.53 -0.69
C SER A 87 -15.61 -18.56 -1.41
N VAL A 88 -14.53 -18.28 -0.68
CA VAL A 88 -13.15 -18.37 -1.16
C VAL A 88 -12.29 -19.15 -0.16
N GLU A 89 -11.22 -19.77 -0.64
CA GLU A 89 -10.17 -20.31 0.23
C GLU A 89 -9.25 -19.18 0.68
N ASN A 90 -9.15 -18.97 1.99
CA ASN A 90 -8.18 -18.07 2.58
C ASN A 90 -6.88 -18.84 2.83
N ASN A 91 -5.83 -18.55 2.05
CA ASN A 91 -4.55 -19.24 2.15
C ASN A 91 -3.56 -18.67 3.17
N SER A 92 -4.00 -17.69 3.98
CA SER A 92 -3.18 -16.97 4.98
C SER A 92 -1.84 -16.42 4.41
N ALA A 93 -0.96 -15.89 5.27
CA ALA A 93 0.29 -15.24 4.88
C ALA A 93 1.44 -16.24 4.57
N ASN A 94 1.16 -17.28 3.78
CA ASN A 94 2.17 -18.28 3.39
C ASN A 94 3.04 -17.78 2.23
N SER A 95 3.97 -16.86 2.52
CA SER A 95 4.94 -16.35 1.54
C SER A 95 6.35 -16.90 1.78
N VAL A 96 7.04 -17.23 0.69
CA VAL A 96 8.50 -17.51 0.68
C VAL A 96 9.34 -16.23 0.60
N GLU A 97 8.70 -15.06 0.56
CA GLU A 97 9.30 -13.73 0.39
C GLU A 97 9.00 -12.81 1.58
N THR A 98 9.82 -11.79 1.81
CA THR A 98 9.65 -10.87 2.95
C THR A 98 8.60 -9.82 2.61
N LEU A 99 7.47 -9.74 3.31
CA LEU A 99 6.40 -8.80 2.96
C LEU A 99 6.63 -7.38 3.53
N LEU A 100 6.38 -6.34 2.75
CA LEU A 100 6.14 -4.96 3.18
C LEU A 100 4.68 -4.88 3.61
N ASP A 101 4.44 -5.48 4.77
CA ASP A 101 3.12 -5.63 5.35
C ASP A 101 2.84 -4.47 6.32
N THR A 102 1.90 -3.61 5.95
CA THR A 102 1.42 -2.49 6.80
C THR A 102 0.44 -2.95 7.89
N GLY A 103 -0.06 -4.19 7.82
CA GLY A 103 -0.84 -4.85 8.87
C GLY A 103 0.01 -5.56 9.94
N ALA A 104 1.29 -5.82 9.64
CA ALA A 104 2.24 -6.39 10.59
C ALA A 104 2.69 -5.35 11.64
N THR A 105 2.79 -5.78 12.90
CA THR A 105 3.31 -4.96 14.01
C THR A 105 4.83 -4.94 14.07
N ASP A 106 5.46 -6.00 13.58
CA ASP A 106 6.90 -6.24 13.65
C ASP A 106 7.43 -6.68 12.29
N VAL A 107 8.75 -6.58 12.09
CA VAL A 107 9.40 -7.15 10.91
C VAL A 107 9.37 -8.67 11.02
N VAL A 108 8.61 -9.33 10.13
CA VAL A 108 8.50 -10.78 10.10
C VAL A 108 9.57 -11.38 9.19
N LEU A 109 10.31 -12.36 9.71
CA LEU A 109 11.25 -13.18 8.93
C LEU A 109 10.67 -14.58 8.77
N ASN A 110 10.65 -15.10 7.54
CA ASN A 110 10.28 -16.49 7.29
C ASN A 110 11.37 -17.42 7.84
N SER A 111 11.13 -18.06 8.99
CA SER A 111 12.09 -18.96 9.66
C SER A 111 12.31 -20.28 8.93
N ASN A 112 11.44 -20.66 8.00
CA ASN A 112 11.57 -21.87 7.19
C ASN A 112 12.37 -21.64 5.91
N SER A 113 12.75 -20.40 5.61
CA SER A 113 13.60 -20.07 4.47
C SER A 113 15.06 -20.41 4.77
N PRO A 114 15.75 -21.22 3.95
CA PRO A 114 17.18 -21.44 4.09
C PRO A 114 18.01 -20.15 3.99
N ARG A 115 17.42 -19.05 3.51
CA ARG A 115 18.07 -17.75 3.35
C ARG A 115 18.04 -16.88 4.62
N THR A 116 17.22 -17.25 5.61
CA THR A 116 17.09 -16.52 6.89
C THR A 116 17.84 -17.21 8.04
N GLU A 117 18.42 -18.38 7.76
CA GLU A 117 19.22 -19.13 8.72
C GLU A 117 20.44 -18.32 9.20
N GLY A 118 20.58 -18.18 10.51
CA GLY A 118 21.70 -17.47 11.15
C GLY A 118 21.63 -15.93 11.12
N LEU A 119 20.61 -15.32 10.51
CA LEU A 119 20.48 -13.85 10.44
C LEU A 119 20.08 -13.22 11.77
N ALA A 120 19.21 -13.88 12.52
CA ALA A 120 18.65 -13.34 13.76
C ALA A 120 18.61 -14.42 14.84
N SER A 121 18.87 -14.02 16.08
CA SER A 121 18.70 -14.89 17.24
C SER A 121 17.28 -14.75 17.77
N PHE A 122 16.45 -15.78 17.57
CA PHE A 122 15.10 -15.85 18.09
C PHE A 122 15.15 -16.30 19.55
N THR A 123 15.20 -15.33 20.48
CA THR A 123 15.37 -15.57 21.92
C THR A 123 14.06 -15.54 22.71
N GLY A 124 12.95 -15.26 22.03
CA GLY A 124 11.60 -15.23 22.60
C GLY A 124 10.55 -15.69 21.58
N SER A 125 9.32 -15.82 22.05
CA SER A 125 8.17 -16.25 21.26
C SER A 125 7.03 -15.23 21.34
N VAL A 126 6.34 -15.01 20.23
CA VAL A 126 5.12 -14.20 20.15
C VAL A 126 4.03 -15.10 19.54
N GLU A 127 2.81 -15.02 20.05
CA GLU A 127 1.67 -15.74 19.46
C GLU A 127 1.30 -15.11 18.11
N ASN A 128 1.25 -15.93 17.07
CA ASN A 128 0.79 -15.53 15.75
C ASN A 128 -0.64 -16.02 15.53
N ASN A 129 -1.61 -15.13 15.74
CA ASN A 129 -3.02 -15.43 15.54
C ASN A 129 -3.41 -15.10 14.09
N SER A 130 -3.69 -16.15 13.30
CA SER A 130 -4.30 -16.14 11.95
C SER A 130 -3.39 -16.28 10.71
N ALA A 131 -2.09 -16.59 10.82
CA ALA A 131 -1.22 -16.68 9.62
C ALA A 131 -1.02 -18.08 9.00
N ASN A 132 -1.46 -19.18 9.63
CA ASN A 132 -1.06 -20.55 9.24
C ASN A 132 -2.24 -21.52 9.04
N SER A 133 -3.43 -21.04 8.67
CA SER A 133 -4.60 -21.90 8.42
C SER A 133 -5.15 -21.71 7.01
N VAL A 134 -5.69 -22.77 6.39
CA VAL A 134 -6.52 -22.65 5.19
C VAL A 134 -7.96 -22.83 5.61
N GLU A 135 -8.79 -21.82 5.35
CA GLU A 135 -10.21 -21.84 5.71
C GLU A 135 -11.07 -21.40 4.51
N THR A 136 -12.19 -22.08 4.30
CA THR A 136 -13.22 -21.62 3.36
C THR A 136 -14.06 -20.54 4.04
N ILE A 137 -13.94 -19.30 3.57
CA ILE A 137 -14.62 -18.15 4.15
C ILE A 137 -15.66 -17.59 3.19
N PRO A 138 -16.81 -17.05 3.68
CA PRO A 138 -17.81 -16.44 2.82
C PRO A 138 -17.28 -15.21 2.07
N SER A 139 -17.73 -15.01 0.84
CA SER A 139 -17.40 -13.87 0.00
C SER A 139 -18.64 -13.28 -0.69
N THR A 140 -18.56 -12.01 -1.04
CA THR A 140 -19.60 -11.33 -1.83
C THR A 140 -19.42 -11.58 -3.33
N GLU A 141 -20.42 -11.22 -4.15
CA GLU A 141 -20.17 -10.94 -5.57
C GLU A 141 -19.19 -9.76 -5.72
N PRO A 142 -18.37 -9.71 -6.81
CA PRO A 142 -17.47 -8.58 -7.14
C PRO A 142 -18.23 -7.32 -7.60
N SER A 143 -19.15 -6.83 -6.78
CA SER A 143 -20.03 -5.69 -7.08
C SER A 143 -20.00 -4.63 -5.98
N GLN A 144 -19.24 -4.85 -4.91
CA GLN A 144 -19.25 -3.98 -3.74
C GLN A 144 -18.51 -2.68 -4.02
N VAL A 145 -18.94 -1.62 -3.36
CA VAL A 145 -18.31 -0.31 -3.40
C VAL A 145 -17.72 0.00 -2.04
N VAL A 146 -16.42 0.24 -2.00
CA VAL A 146 -15.69 0.67 -0.80
C VAL A 146 -15.21 2.09 -1.01
N ARG A 147 -15.38 2.96 -0.01
CA ARG A 147 -14.95 4.35 -0.06
C ARG A 147 -14.02 4.69 1.11
N MET A 148 -12.87 5.26 0.81
CA MET A 148 -11.92 5.84 1.76
C MET A 148 -11.67 7.29 1.36
N GLY A 149 -11.90 8.24 2.27
CA GLY A 149 -11.93 9.67 1.93
C GLY A 149 -12.93 9.97 0.82
N SER A 150 -12.50 10.70 -0.20
CA SER A 150 -13.29 11.04 -1.39
C SER A 150 -13.21 9.98 -2.50
N ARG A 151 -12.56 8.83 -2.25
CA ARG A 151 -12.27 7.83 -3.29
C ARG A 151 -13.11 6.58 -3.12
N ALA A 152 -14.06 6.37 -4.02
CA ALA A 152 -14.89 5.18 -4.07
C ALA A 152 -14.39 4.23 -5.17
N ILE A 153 -14.16 2.97 -4.83
CA ILE A 153 -13.79 1.91 -5.76
C ILE A 153 -14.93 0.90 -5.80
N SER A 154 -15.44 0.64 -7.00
CA SER A 154 -16.53 -0.30 -7.28
C SER A 154 -16.02 -1.63 -7.82
N GLY A 155 -16.86 -2.66 -7.76
CA GLY A 155 -16.54 -3.98 -8.34
C GLY A 155 -15.63 -4.81 -7.44
N LEU A 156 -15.57 -4.48 -6.14
CA LEU A 156 -14.76 -5.20 -5.18
C LEU A 156 -15.50 -6.44 -4.67
N LYS A 157 -14.76 -7.51 -4.47
CA LYS A 157 -15.16 -8.68 -3.71
C LYS A 157 -14.73 -8.48 -2.26
N LEU A 158 -15.64 -8.69 -1.32
CA LEU A 158 -15.34 -8.64 0.11
C LEU A 158 -15.36 -10.06 0.68
N VAL A 159 -14.50 -10.32 1.66
CA VAL A 159 -14.44 -11.62 2.36
C VAL A 159 -14.81 -11.45 3.83
N ALA A 160 -15.52 -12.40 4.41
CA ALA A 160 -15.98 -12.35 5.80
C ALA A 160 -15.06 -13.16 6.73
N ILE A 161 -14.32 -12.47 7.61
CA ILE A 161 -13.48 -13.12 8.62
C ILE A 161 -14.00 -12.74 10.02
N PRO A 162 -14.21 -13.71 10.93
CA PRO A 162 -14.76 -13.45 12.26
C PRO A 162 -13.69 -12.99 13.26
N TYR A 163 -13.25 -11.74 13.17
CA TYR A 163 -12.39 -11.14 14.20
C TYR A 163 -13.17 -10.88 15.51
N PRO A 164 -12.52 -10.54 16.64
CA PRO A 164 -13.26 -10.12 17.84
C PRO A 164 -14.23 -8.96 17.56
N PRO A 165 -15.44 -8.95 18.17
CA PRO A 165 -16.49 -7.98 17.86
C PRO A 165 -16.13 -6.54 18.26
N ASP A 166 -15.22 -6.37 19.22
CA ASP A 166 -14.71 -5.11 19.75
C ASP A 166 -13.40 -4.64 19.09
N ALA A 167 -12.90 -5.38 18.11
CA ALA A 167 -11.70 -5.02 17.34
C ALA A 167 -12.03 -4.01 16.22
N TRP A 168 -11.37 -4.14 15.06
CA TRP A 168 -11.67 -3.34 13.86
C TRP A 168 -12.84 -3.93 13.07
N ASP A 169 -13.45 -3.11 12.24
CA ASP A 169 -14.63 -3.47 11.43
C ASP A 169 -14.23 -4.21 10.13
N GLY A 170 -12.99 -4.06 9.70
CA GLY A 170 -12.48 -4.76 8.52
C GLY A 170 -11.01 -4.49 8.23
N VAL A 171 -10.51 -5.10 7.17
CA VAL A 171 -9.14 -4.96 6.69
C VAL A 171 -9.18 -4.43 5.26
N LEU A 172 -8.43 -3.37 4.96
CA LEU A 172 -8.35 -2.75 3.65
C LEU A 172 -7.11 -3.27 2.92
N GLY A 173 -7.34 -4.25 2.05
CA GLY A 173 -6.29 -4.94 1.28
C GLY A 173 -5.91 -4.30 -0.05
N LEU A 174 -5.01 -4.98 -0.78
CA LEU A 174 -4.46 -4.56 -2.06
C LEU A 174 -5.50 -4.41 -3.17
N SER A 175 -6.60 -5.17 -3.15
CA SER A 175 -7.67 -5.03 -4.15
C SER A 175 -8.25 -3.61 -4.22
N TYR A 176 -8.23 -2.89 -3.09
CA TYR A 176 -8.52 -1.45 -3.03
C TYR A 176 -7.29 -0.60 -3.33
N LEU A 177 -6.16 -0.84 -2.65
CA LEU A 177 -5.00 0.05 -2.68
C LEU A 177 -4.31 0.13 -4.04
N ARG A 178 -4.35 -0.94 -4.84
CA ARG A 178 -3.74 -1.00 -6.17
C ARG A 178 -4.30 -0.02 -7.20
N ASN A 179 -5.40 0.66 -6.87
CA ASN A 179 -6.01 1.69 -7.71
C ASN A 179 -5.29 3.05 -7.58
N PHE A 180 -4.29 3.16 -6.70
CA PHE A 180 -3.57 4.40 -6.43
C PHE A 180 -2.06 4.16 -6.37
N ASP A 181 -1.30 5.19 -6.71
CA ASP A 181 0.05 5.32 -6.19
C ASP A 181 -0.07 5.84 -4.74
N VAL A 182 0.49 5.11 -3.76
CA VAL A 182 0.28 5.38 -2.32
C VAL A 182 1.57 5.87 -1.67
N ARG A 183 1.47 6.94 -0.86
CA ARG A 183 2.54 7.38 0.05
C ARG A 183 2.01 7.47 1.47
N ILE A 184 2.69 6.82 2.42
CA ILE A 184 2.36 6.87 3.84
C ILE A 184 3.38 7.75 4.57
N ASP A 185 2.90 8.73 5.33
CA ASP A 185 3.73 9.62 6.16
C ASP A 185 3.33 9.48 7.63
N TYR A 186 4.12 8.71 8.38
CA TYR A 186 3.88 8.42 9.79
C TYR A 186 3.97 9.65 10.69
N ARG A 187 4.85 10.60 10.35
CA ARG A 187 4.99 11.83 11.14
C ARG A 187 3.77 12.72 10.97
N ARG A 188 3.23 12.81 9.75
CA ARG A 188 2.00 13.56 9.46
C ARG A 188 0.72 12.79 9.80
N LYS A 189 0.83 11.48 10.06
CA LYS A 189 -0.31 10.57 10.20
C LYS A 189 -1.28 10.69 9.01
N SER A 190 -0.71 10.67 7.80
CA SER A 190 -1.47 10.82 6.56
C SER A 190 -1.02 9.86 5.49
N ILE A 191 -2.00 9.34 4.74
CA ILE A 191 -1.82 8.60 3.49
C ILE A 191 -2.15 9.57 2.35
N PHE A 192 -1.29 9.63 1.36
CA PHE A 192 -1.46 10.44 0.16
C PHE A 192 -1.74 9.50 -1.00
N LEU A 193 -2.91 9.68 -1.62
CA LEU A 193 -3.32 8.93 -2.80
C LEU A 193 -3.03 9.77 -4.03
N TYR A 194 -2.38 9.18 -5.03
CA TYR A 194 -2.14 9.78 -6.34
C TYR A 194 -2.75 8.92 -7.43
N GLU A 195 -3.05 9.52 -8.58
CA GLU A 195 -3.35 8.74 -9.78
C GLU A 195 -2.16 7.82 -10.12
N LEU A 196 -2.46 6.66 -10.71
CA LEU A 196 -1.43 5.71 -11.12
C LEU A 196 -0.41 6.36 -12.07
N GLY A 197 0.87 6.24 -11.73
CA GLY A 197 1.99 6.82 -12.48
C GLY A 197 2.33 8.27 -12.12
N ASP A 198 1.52 8.95 -11.31
CA ASP A 198 1.82 10.31 -10.82
C ASP A 198 2.59 10.32 -9.49
N GLY A 199 2.56 9.24 -8.71
CA GLY A 199 3.30 9.12 -7.44
C GLY A 199 4.81 9.21 -7.62
N GLN A 200 5.35 8.69 -8.74
CA GLN A 200 6.77 8.84 -9.07
C GLN A 200 7.20 10.29 -9.27
N LYS A 201 6.27 11.16 -9.70
CA LYS A 201 6.51 12.60 -9.90
C LYS A 201 6.30 13.41 -8.62
N ALA A 202 5.68 12.81 -7.60
CA ALA A 202 5.50 13.39 -6.27
C ALA A 202 6.63 13.03 -5.30
N ALA A 203 7.38 11.97 -5.58
CA ALA A 203 8.55 11.59 -4.80
C ALA A 203 9.71 12.57 -5.01
N SER A 204 10.36 12.99 -3.92
CA SER A 204 11.56 13.82 -3.99
C SER A 204 12.64 13.13 -4.83
N ASP A 205 13.41 13.88 -5.61
CA ASP A 205 14.62 13.37 -6.27
C ASP A 205 15.66 12.80 -5.28
N LYS A 206 15.53 13.15 -3.99
CA LYS A 206 16.36 12.62 -2.89
C LYS A 206 15.79 11.34 -2.25
N ALA A 207 14.58 10.92 -2.63
CA ALA A 207 13.99 9.70 -2.10
C ALA A 207 14.74 8.48 -2.66
N VAL A 208 15.07 7.52 -1.80
CA VAL A 208 15.58 6.23 -2.23
C VAL A 208 14.44 5.50 -2.94
N ARG A 209 14.61 5.25 -4.24
CA ARG A 209 13.63 4.51 -5.05
C ARG A 209 13.99 3.04 -5.02
N LEU A 210 13.17 2.27 -4.31
CA LEU A 210 13.22 0.82 -4.37
C LEU A 210 12.49 0.37 -5.63
N LYS A 211 13.21 -0.22 -6.58
CA LYS A 211 12.60 -0.73 -7.82
C LYS A 211 11.76 -1.96 -7.45
N MET A 212 10.48 -1.94 -7.81
CA MET A 212 9.59 -3.09 -7.63
C MET A 212 9.43 -3.83 -8.97
N ASP A 213 9.50 -5.15 -8.95
CA ASP A 213 9.06 -6.05 -10.01
C ASP A 213 7.73 -6.70 -9.57
N TYR A 214 6.89 -7.18 -10.49
CA TYR A 214 5.70 -7.97 -10.12
C TYR A 214 5.95 -9.44 -10.43
N ARG A 215 5.86 -10.31 -9.42
CA ARG A 215 5.88 -11.76 -9.62
C ARG A 215 4.44 -12.25 -9.73
N LEU A 216 4.08 -12.73 -10.92
CA LEU A 216 2.78 -13.36 -11.14
C LEU A 216 2.71 -14.68 -10.36
N GLY A 217 1.62 -14.87 -9.63
CA GLY A 217 1.11 -16.21 -9.28
C GLY A 217 0.54 -16.90 -10.52
N ASP A 218 -0.22 -17.97 -10.33
CA ASP A 218 -0.77 -18.79 -11.43
C ASP A 218 -1.46 -17.97 -12.54
N PRO A 219 -1.56 -18.49 -13.79
CA PRO A 219 -2.14 -17.77 -14.91
C PRO A 219 -3.55 -17.26 -14.61
N GLY A 220 -3.69 -15.94 -14.46
CA GLY A 220 -4.97 -15.28 -14.13
C GLY A 220 -4.97 -14.57 -12.77
N GLU A 221 -3.95 -14.73 -11.94
CA GLU A 221 -3.84 -14.04 -10.65
C GLU A 221 -3.15 -12.67 -10.77
N SER A 222 -3.55 -11.74 -9.89
CA SER A 222 -2.88 -10.44 -9.75
C SER A 222 -1.52 -10.66 -9.08
N GLY A 223 -0.42 -10.34 -9.78
CA GLY A 223 0.93 -10.55 -9.26
C GLY A 223 1.23 -9.75 -8.00
N VAL A 224 2.11 -10.28 -7.16
CA VAL A 224 2.59 -9.66 -5.92
C VAL A 224 3.78 -8.74 -6.25
N PRO A 225 3.80 -7.48 -5.82
CA PRO A 225 4.95 -6.60 -6.02
C PRO A 225 6.12 -7.09 -5.16
N VAL A 226 7.33 -7.13 -5.72
CA VAL A 226 8.56 -7.62 -5.07
C VAL A 226 9.72 -6.65 -5.29
N VAL A 227 10.55 -6.44 -4.27
CA VAL A 227 11.64 -5.46 -4.27
C VAL A 227 12.95 -6.19 -3.98
N PRO A 228 13.90 -6.28 -4.93
CA PRO A 228 15.21 -6.78 -4.63
C PRO A 228 15.95 -5.83 -3.68
N VAL A 229 16.41 -6.33 -2.54
CA VAL A 229 17.16 -5.57 -1.54
C VAL A 229 18.44 -6.28 -1.14
N GLY A 230 19.52 -5.54 -0.99
CA GLY A 230 20.73 -5.99 -0.31
C GLY A 230 20.65 -5.63 1.17
N VAL A 231 20.79 -6.61 2.06
CA VAL A 231 20.77 -6.40 3.51
C VAL A 231 22.06 -6.92 4.10
N ARG A 232 22.68 -6.12 4.99
CA ARG A 232 23.84 -6.55 5.78
C ARG A 232 23.40 -6.90 7.19
N VAL A 233 23.60 -8.14 7.60
CA VAL A 233 23.25 -8.63 8.95
C VAL A 233 24.48 -9.27 9.57
N GLY A 234 24.86 -8.85 10.78
CA GLY A 234 26.06 -9.37 11.46
C GLY A 234 27.37 -9.18 10.69
N GLY A 235 27.44 -8.24 9.74
CA GLY A 235 28.61 -8.01 8.89
C GLY A 235 28.65 -8.84 7.60
N VAL A 236 27.67 -9.71 7.35
CA VAL A 236 27.55 -10.50 6.13
C VAL A 236 26.52 -9.85 5.20
N ASP A 237 26.85 -9.76 3.91
CA ASP A 237 25.97 -9.21 2.87
C ASP A 237 25.07 -10.30 2.28
N TYR A 238 23.79 -9.98 2.15
CA TYR A 238 22.77 -10.87 1.60
C TYR A 238 21.89 -10.14 0.58
N SER A 239 21.34 -10.89 -0.38
CA SER A 239 20.36 -10.40 -1.36
C SER A 239 19.01 -11.07 -1.17
N TYR A 240 17.96 -10.28 -0.95
CA TYR A 240 16.59 -10.71 -0.70
C TYR A 240 15.61 -10.07 -1.68
N SER A 241 14.37 -10.57 -1.70
CA SER A 241 13.22 -9.88 -2.31
C SER A 241 12.21 -9.58 -1.21
N LEU A 242 11.80 -8.32 -1.11
CA LEU A 242 10.68 -7.89 -0.27
C LEU A 242 9.40 -7.90 -1.12
N SER A 243 8.47 -8.82 -0.92
CA SER A 243 7.11 -8.69 -1.46
C SER A 243 6.33 -7.58 -0.74
N ALA A 244 5.17 -7.11 -1.20
CA ALA A 244 4.22 -6.32 -0.40
C ALA A 244 2.87 -7.04 -0.36
#